data_AF-A0A2D4SHU2-F1
#
_entry.id   AF-A0A2D4SHU2-F1
#
_cell.length_a   1.000
_cell.length_b   1.000
_cell.length_c   1.000
_cell.angle_alpha   90.00
_cell.angle_beta   90.00
_cell.angle_gamma   90.00
#
_symmetry.space_group_name_H-M   'P 1'
#
loop_
_entity.id
_entity.type
_entity.pdbx_description
1 polymer ?
#
loop_
_entity_poly.entity_id
_entity_poly.type
_entity_poly.pdbx_seq_one_letter_code
_entity_poly.pdbx_strand_id
1 'polypeptide(L)'
;MRLVTWGTRYSKASIVKVAYYVALCFVALCLAITEVLAAGRTYKSPKEEEKPEYEICRLKELLRDEEGNSCVYSRQSGGREVVIKIDDRVFCQAQFRCKKE
;
A
#
# COMPACT_ATOMS: atom_id res chain seq x y z
N MET A 1 84.57 1.81 -1.42
CA MET A 1 83.30 1.22 -0.95
C MET A 1 82.16 2.21 -1.15
N ARG A 2 81.28 2.01 -2.14
CA ARG A 2 79.91 2.55 -2.16
C ARG A 2 79.03 1.57 -2.95
N LEU A 3 78.27 0.75 -2.22
CA LEU A 3 77.28 -0.18 -2.79
C LEU A 3 76.00 0.61 -3.08
N VAL A 4 75.58 0.58 -4.34
CA VAL A 4 74.46 1.34 -4.90
C VAL A 4 73.15 0.60 -4.62
N THR A 5 72.29 1.15 -3.77
CA THR A 5 70.94 0.62 -3.50
C THR A 5 69.93 1.15 -4.52
N TRP A 6 69.96 0.66 -5.77
CA TRP A 6 69.03 1.14 -6.82
C TRP A 6 67.75 0.29 -6.99
N GLY A 7 67.71 -0.94 -6.44
CA GLY A 7 66.62 -1.89 -6.71
C GLY A 7 65.36 -1.78 -5.83
N THR A 8 65.41 -1.08 -4.69
CA THR A 8 64.33 -1.14 -3.68
C THR A 8 63.22 -0.10 -3.85
N ARG A 9 63.45 1.00 -4.60
CA ARG A 9 62.41 2.01 -4.85
C ARG A 9 61.41 1.62 -5.92
N TYR A 10 61.87 0.93 -6.97
CA TYR A 10 61.03 0.55 -8.11
C TYR A 10 60.01 -0.53 -7.74
N SER A 11 60.42 -1.48 -6.90
CA SER A 11 59.56 -2.56 -6.39
C SER A 11 58.45 -2.04 -5.47
N LYS A 12 58.74 -1.10 -4.56
CA LYS A 12 57.73 -0.51 -3.66
C LYS A 12 56.66 0.29 -4.41
N ALA A 13 57.04 1.08 -5.42
CA ALA A 13 56.07 1.83 -6.24
C ALA A 13 55.17 0.91 -7.08
N SER A 14 55.69 -0.24 -7.52
CA SER A 14 54.90 -1.28 -8.20
C SER A 14 53.90 -1.94 -7.25
N ILE A 15 54.33 -2.30 -6.03
CA ILE A 15 53.47 -2.90 -5.00
C ILE A 15 52.33 -1.95 -4.59
N VAL A 16 52.61 -0.65 -4.43
CA VAL A 16 51.58 0.35 -4.09
C VAL A 16 50.54 0.49 -5.20
N LYS A 17 50.96 0.47 -6.48
CA LYS A 17 50.04 0.49 -7.62
C LYS A 17 49.20 -0.77 -7.69
N VAL A 18 49.81 -1.95 -7.51
CA VAL A 18 49.09 -3.23 -7.51
C VAL A 18 48.07 -3.26 -6.36
N ALA A 19 48.46 -2.85 -5.15
CA ALA A 19 47.54 -2.76 -4.01
C ALA A 19 46.39 -1.79 -4.27
N TYR A 20 46.66 -0.65 -4.92
CA TYR A 20 45.63 0.31 -5.32
C TYR A 20 44.64 -0.29 -6.32
N TYR A 21 45.13 -0.96 -7.38
CA TYR A 21 44.24 -1.61 -8.35
C TYR A 21 43.42 -2.75 -7.74
N VAL A 22 44.01 -3.54 -6.82
CA VAL A 22 43.30 -4.60 -6.10
C VAL A 22 42.22 -4.02 -5.19
N ALA A 23 42.52 -2.96 -4.45
CA ALA A 23 41.53 -2.27 -3.62
C ALA A 23 40.41 -1.65 -4.45
N LEU A 24 40.74 -1.07 -5.60
CA LEU A 24 39.77 -0.45 -6.51
C LEU A 24 38.84 -1.49 -7.14
N CYS A 25 39.36 -2.67 -7.50
CA CYS A 25 38.54 -3.81 -7.93
C CYS A 25 37.62 -4.33 -6.80
N PHE A 26 38.11 -4.38 -5.55
CA PHE A 26 37.31 -4.80 -4.40
C PHE A 26 36.14 -3.83 -4.14
N VAL A 27 36.37 -2.52 -4.23
CA VAL A 27 35.32 -1.51 -4.08
C VAL A 27 34.29 -1.63 -5.20
N ALA A 28 34.73 -1.81 -6.45
CA ALA A 28 33.82 -2.02 -7.58
C ALA A 28 32.96 -3.29 -7.42
N LEU A 29 33.55 -4.38 -6.91
CA LEU A 29 32.83 -5.62 -6.63
C LEU A 29 31.78 -5.46 -5.52
N CYS A 30 32.12 -4.74 -4.44
CA CYS A 30 31.17 -4.46 -3.36
C CYS A 30 29.97 -3.63 -3.83
N LEU A 31 30.18 -2.65 -4.72
CA LEU A 31 29.10 -1.84 -5.29
C LEU A 31 28.19 -2.65 -6.23
N ALA A 32 28.72 -3.66 -6.93
CA ALA A 32 27.90 -4.54 -7.77
C ALA A 32 26.96 -5.45 -6.95
N ILE A 33 27.29 -5.74 -5.68
CA ILE A 33 26.52 -6.66 -4.83
C ILE A 33 25.35 -5.94 -4.13
N THR A 34 25.34 -4.60 -4.07
CA THR A 34 24.30 -3.85 -3.34
C THR A 34 22.92 -3.87 -4.02
N GLU A 35 22.82 -4.25 -5.29
CA GLU A 35 21.53 -4.22 -6.02
C GLU A 35 20.60 -5.41 -5.73
N VAL A 36 21.06 -6.44 -4.99
CA VAL A 36 20.30 -7.69 -4.79
C VAL A 36 19.59 -7.77 -3.44
N LEU A 37 19.91 -6.90 -2.48
CA LEU A 37 19.40 -6.95 -1.10
C LEU A 37 18.31 -5.90 -0.78
N ALA A 38 17.57 -5.46 -1.79
CA ALA A 38 16.30 -4.77 -1.63
C ALA A 38 15.13 -5.63 -2.12
N ALA A 39 15.18 -6.94 -1.87
CA ALA A 39 13.99 -7.77 -1.81
C ALA A 39 13.16 -7.31 -0.61
N GLY A 40 12.46 -6.19 -0.81
CA GLY A 40 11.52 -5.64 0.15
C GLY A 40 10.62 -6.79 0.58
N ARG A 41 10.51 -6.98 1.89
CA ARG A 41 9.44 -7.80 2.45
C ARG A 41 8.16 -7.12 1.99
N THR A 42 7.61 -7.57 0.86
CA THR A 42 6.30 -7.15 0.41
C THR A 42 5.36 -7.67 1.48
N TYR A 43 4.95 -6.77 2.37
CA TYR A 43 3.84 -6.98 3.27
C TYR A 43 2.75 -7.62 2.42
N LYS A 44 2.38 -8.87 2.72
CA LYS A 44 1.16 -9.43 2.16
C LYS A 44 0.08 -8.46 2.60
N SER A 45 -0.49 -7.71 1.64
CA SER A 45 -1.63 -6.86 1.92
C SER A 45 -2.63 -7.75 2.66
N PRO A 46 -3.09 -7.38 3.87
CA PRO A 46 -4.19 -8.09 4.51
C PRO A 46 -5.25 -8.21 3.43
N LYS A 47 -5.73 -9.43 3.15
CA LYS A 47 -6.72 -9.72 2.11
C LYS A 47 -7.66 -8.54 2.03
N GLU A 48 -7.65 -7.86 0.89
CA GLU A 48 -8.43 -6.65 0.67
C GLU A 48 -9.88 -7.10 0.78
N GLU A 49 -10.42 -7.05 2.00
CA GLU A 49 -11.81 -7.35 2.27
C GLU A 49 -12.58 -6.35 1.43
N GLU A 50 -13.36 -6.88 0.49
CA GLU A 50 -14.13 -6.11 -0.47
C GLU A 50 -14.92 -5.05 0.31
N LYS A 51 -14.47 -3.79 0.21
CA LYS A 51 -15.10 -2.71 0.96
C LYS A 51 -16.54 -2.64 0.49
N PRO A 52 -17.53 -2.68 1.40
CA PRO A 52 -18.92 -2.57 1.00
C PRO A 52 -19.12 -1.24 0.27
N GLU A 53 -19.55 -1.33 -0.99
CA GLU A 53 -19.93 -0.16 -1.76
C GLU A 53 -21.24 0.42 -1.19
N TYR A 54 -21.33 1.75 -1.13
CA TYR A 54 -22.52 2.45 -0.67
C TYR A 54 -23.08 3.31 -1.78
N GLU A 55 -24.40 3.46 -1.80
CA GLU A 55 -25.12 4.35 -2.70
C GLU A 55 -26.12 5.22 -1.94
N ILE A 56 -26.72 6.18 -2.65
CA ILE A 56 -27.77 7.03 -2.09
C ILE A 56 -29.11 6.33 -2.26
N CYS A 57 -29.78 6.06 -1.13
CA CYS A 57 -31.17 5.65 -1.08
C CYS A 57 -32.07 6.87 -0.83
N ARG A 58 -33.12 7.04 -1.63
CA ARG A 58 -34.09 8.15 -1.51
C ARG A 58 -35.40 7.64 -0.93
N LEU A 59 -36.02 8.42 -0.05
CA LEU A 59 -37.30 8.06 0.51
C LEU A 59 -38.36 8.01 -0.59
N LYS A 60 -39.04 6.87 -0.71
CA LYS A 60 -40.11 6.65 -1.66
C LYS A 60 -41.46 6.79 -0.98
N GLU A 61 -41.63 6.12 0.17
CA GLU A 61 -42.92 6.04 0.85
C GLU A 61 -42.73 5.86 2.36
N LEU A 62 -43.70 6.36 3.13
CA LEU A 62 -43.82 6.15 4.57
C LEU A 62 -45.08 5.34 4.81
N LEU A 63 -44.91 4.09 5.22
CA LEU A 63 -45.99 3.19 5.58
C LEU A 63 -46.25 3.31 7.09
N ARG A 64 -47.52 3.45 7.46
CA ARG A 64 -47.95 3.49 8.86
C ARG A 64 -48.82 2.27 9.10
N ASP A 65 -48.29 1.29 9.81
CA ASP A 65 -49.00 0.08 10.18
C ASP A 65 -49.35 0.11 11.66
N GLU A 66 -50.25 -0.78 12.10
CA GLU A 66 -50.66 -0.87 13.50
C GLU A 66 -49.52 -1.30 14.45
N GLU A 67 -48.47 -1.92 13.89
CA GLU A 67 -47.28 -2.39 14.61
C GLU A 67 -46.12 -1.37 14.61
N GLY A 68 -46.21 -0.30 13.81
CA GLY A 68 -45.20 0.76 13.75
C GLY A 68 -45.08 1.44 12.40
N ASN A 69 -44.23 2.47 12.33
CA ASN A 69 -43.96 3.21 11.10
C ASN A 69 -42.81 2.55 10.32
N SER A 70 -42.95 2.41 9.00
CA SER A 70 -41.89 1.91 8.12
C SER A 70 -41.57 2.92 7.04
N CYS A 71 -40.28 3.12 6.77
CA CYS A 71 -39.80 3.97 5.69
C CYS A 71 -39.28 3.10 4.55
N VAL A 72 -39.85 3.29 3.36
CA VAL A 72 -39.50 2.57 2.13
C VAL A 72 -38.62 3.47 1.28
N TYR A 73 -37.44 2.96 0.89
CA TYR A 73 -36.45 3.71 0.14
C TYR A 73 -36.13 3.06 -1.21
N SER A 74 -36.04 3.89 -2.24
CA SER A 74 -35.59 3.51 -3.58
C SER A 74 -34.08 3.69 -3.73
N ARG A 75 -33.44 2.69 -4.33
CA ARG A 75 -32.00 2.70 -4.65
C ARG A 75 -31.73 3.48 -5.92
N GLN A 76 -30.62 4.20 -5.97
CA GLN A 76 -30.22 4.94 -7.17
C GLN A 76 -29.85 4.01 -8.34
N SER A 77 -29.20 2.87 -8.05
CA SER A 77 -28.88 1.84 -9.04
C SER A 77 -30.09 1.03 -9.51
N GLY A 78 -31.26 1.21 -8.89
CA GLY A 78 -32.44 0.36 -9.09
C GLY A 78 -32.40 -0.92 -8.26
N GLY A 79 -33.35 -1.83 -8.49
CA GLY A 79 -33.45 -3.10 -7.77
C GLY A 79 -34.46 -3.07 -6.61
N ARG A 80 -34.24 -3.93 -5.60
CA ARG A 80 -35.19 -4.08 -4.48
C ARG A 80 -35.20 -2.84 -3.59
N GLU A 81 -36.35 -2.59 -2.97
CA GLU A 81 -36.51 -1.46 -2.06
C GLU A 81 -35.97 -1.80 -0.67
N VAL A 82 -35.42 -0.79 0.00
CA VAL A 82 -34.94 -0.92 1.38
C VAL A 82 -36.04 -0.47 2.32
N VAL A 83 -36.49 -1.36 3.20
CA VAL A 83 -37.53 -1.08 4.20
C VAL A 83 -36.89 -1.00 5.58
N ILE A 84 -37.05 0.14 6.25
CA ILE A 84 -36.57 0.37 7.61
C ILE A 84 -37.78 0.57 8.50
N LYS A 85 -37.97 -0.33 9.49
CA LYS A 85 -38.95 -0.15 10.56
C LYS A 85 -38.42 0.87 11.55
N ILE A 86 -39.26 1.81 11.95
CA ILE A 86 -38.91 2.95 12.78
C ILE A 86 -39.87 3.04 13.96
N ASP A 87 -39.32 3.27 15.15
CA ASP A 87 -40.09 3.58 16.35
C ASP A 87 -40.73 4.98 16.25
N ASP A 88 -41.87 5.18 16.91
CA ASP A 88 -42.72 6.38 16.79
C ASP A 88 -42.04 7.73 17.05
N ARG A 89 -40.83 7.74 17.61
CA ARG A 89 -40.04 8.95 17.94
C ARG A 89 -39.05 9.36 16.86
N VAL A 90 -38.85 8.55 15.82
CA VAL A 90 -37.85 8.77 14.78
C VAL A 90 -38.55 9.01 13.43
N PHE A 91 -38.07 10.00 12.68
CA PHE A 91 -38.64 10.38 11.39
C PHE A 91 -37.83 9.80 10.23
N CYS A 92 -38.50 9.48 9.11
CA CYS A 92 -37.81 9.11 7.87
C CYS A 92 -36.92 10.27 7.39
N GLN A 93 -35.67 9.97 7.01
CA GLN A 93 -34.82 10.94 6.34
C GLN A 93 -35.19 10.98 4.85
N ALA A 94 -35.09 12.15 4.20
CA ALA A 94 -35.37 12.25 2.77
C ALA A 94 -34.40 11.40 1.91
N GLN A 95 -33.16 11.27 2.37
CA GLN A 95 -32.14 10.45 1.74
C GLN A 95 -31.11 9.99 2.78
N PHE A 96 -30.52 8.82 2.57
CA PHE A 96 -29.39 8.34 3.39
C PHE A 96 -28.48 7.41 2.57
N ARG A 97 -27.31 7.06 3.13
CA ARG A 97 -26.37 6.11 2.49
C ARG A 97 -26.73 4.67 2.86
N CYS A 98 -27.09 3.87 1.88
CA CYS A 98 -27.39 2.44 2.03
C CYS A 98 -26.29 1.59 1.38
N LYS A 99 -26.12 0.36 1.84
CA LYS A 99 -25.20 -0.60 1.20
C LYS A 99 -25.78 -0.98 -0.17
N LYS A 100 -24.90 -1.00 -1.17
CA LYS A 100 -25.22 -1.48 -2.51
C LYS A 100 -25.39 -3.01 -2.45
N GLU A 101 -26.41 -3.51 -3.13
CA GLU A 101 -26.75 -4.94 -3.18
C GLU A 101 -25.92 -5.69 -4.23
#